data_AF-A0AAD6HFK0-F1
#
_entry.id   AF-A0AAD6HFK0-F1
#
_cell.length_a   1.000
_cell.length_b   1.000
_cell.length_c   1.000
_cell.angle_alpha   90.00
_cell.angle_beta   90.00
_cell.angle_gamma   90.00
#
_symmetry.space_group_name_H-M   'P 1'
#
loop_
_entity.id
_entity.type
_entity.pdbx_description
1 polymer ?
#
loop_
_entity_poly.entity_id
_entity_poly.type
_entity_poly.pdbx_seq_one_letter_code
_entity_poly.pdbx_strand_id
1 'polypeptide(L)'
;MAFSDIPCLTNPAHSFSTHCFDPSDQAALPLHIPSCHLNPPRRFHFPSPEQPLRIQIEGPLLALQRLLPGVSWHVPHSFPLPGGPRLAELAFQAIYHRNIQPNIAGDMVVRDEYKGWLIEARPKEMIDYYGVTFDHLVPADDTNPEVLQINIIEIEDDAGVYANKYNPFVIDPKEYIGKKGG
;
A
#
# COMPACT_ATOMS: atom_id res chain seq x y z
N MET A 1 -1.91 -4.85 20.57
CA MET A 1 -3.08 -4.18 19.96
C MET A 1 -4.16 -5.23 19.78
N ALA A 2 -5.42 -4.93 20.07
CA ALA A 2 -6.52 -5.83 19.77
C ALA A 2 -7.08 -5.48 18.37
N PHE A 3 -7.49 -6.48 17.59
CA PHE A 3 -8.10 -6.29 16.26
C PHE A 3 -9.33 -5.36 16.28
N SER A 4 -9.95 -5.17 17.45
CA SER A 4 -11.10 -4.29 17.68
C SER A 4 -10.82 -2.79 17.55
N ASP A 5 -9.57 -2.37 17.37
CA ASP A 5 -9.22 -0.94 17.28
C ASP A 5 -9.07 -0.44 15.83
N ILE A 6 -9.26 -1.30 14.83
CA ILE A 6 -9.17 -0.94 13.41
C ILE A 6 -10.61 -0.76 12.85
N PRO A 7 -11.02 0.46 12.46
CA PRO A 7 -12.40 0.74 12.00
C PRO A 7 -12.87 -0.17 10.87
N CYS A 8 -12.00 -0.47 9.90
CA CYS A 8 -12.32 -1.35 8.77
C CYS A 8 -12.59 -2.82 9.17
N LEU A 9 -12.06 -3.26 10.32
CA LEU A 9 -12.27 -4.61 10.88
C LEU A 9 -13.46 -4.70 11.84
N THR A 10 -14.02 -3.56 12.26
CA THR A 10 -15.08 -3.50 13.28
C THR A 10 -16.42 -3.01 12.78
N ASN A 11 -16.48 -2.50 11.55
CA ASN A 11 -17.72 -2.10 10.89
C ASN A 11 -18.12 -3.09 9.78
N PRO A 12 -19.11 -3.97 10.01
CA PRO A 12 -19.57 -4.94 9.01
C PRO A 12 -20.10 -4.29 7.72
N ALA A 13 -20.60 -3.05 7.80
CA ALA A 13 -21.05 -2.29 6.64
C ALA A 13 -19.88 -1.74 5.80
N HIS A 14 -18.73 -1.47 6.45
CA HIS A 14 -17.50 -1.05 5.76
C HIS A 14 -16.96 -2.22 4.93
N SER A 15 -16.75 -3.39 5.56
CA SER A 15 -16.36 -4.63 4.87
C SER A 15 -17.29 -5.02 3.72
N PHE A 16 -18.62 -4.91 3.89
CA PHE A 16 -19.55 -5.21 2.79
C PHE A 16 -19.43 -4.20 1.63
N SER A 17 -19.27 -2.92 1.94
CA SER A 17 -19.10 -1.87 0.94
C SER A 17 -17.81 -2.03 0.15
N THR A 18 -16.70 -2.48 0.77
CA THR A 18 -15.42 -2.79 0.09
C THR A 18 -15.54 -3.83 -1.01
N HIS A 19 -16.45 -4.78 -0.84
CA HIS A 19 -16.58 -5.91 -1.74
C HIS A 19 -17.65 -5.74 -2.83
N CYS A 20 -18.57 -4.80 -2.62
CA CYS A 20 -19.49 -4.33 -3.65
C CYS A 20 -18.99 -3.06 -4.36
N PHE A 21 -17.86 -2.50 -3.92
CA PHE A 21 -17.21 -1.38 -4.56
C PHE A 21 -16.58 -1.82 -5.88
N ASP A 22 -17.16 -1.37 -6.99
CA ASP A 22 -16.58 -1.46 -8.32
C ASP A 22 -15.97 -0.10 -8.68
N PRO A 23 -14.65 0.08 -8.48
CA PRO A 23 -13.99 1.33 -8.85
C PRO A 23 -13.63 1.40 -10.34
N SER A 24 -14.01 0.43 -11.18
CA SER A 24 -13.53 0.36 -12.57
C SER A 24 -13.84 1.61 -13.40
N ASP A 25 -14.92 2.32 -13.07
CA ASP A 25 -15.32 3.59 -13.69
C ASP A 25 -14.71 4.85 -13.01
N GLN A 26 -13.94 4.68 -11.93
CA GLN A 26 -13.30 5.78 -11.20
C GLN A 26 -11.87 6.02 -11.67
N ALA A 27 -11.47 7.30 -11.71
CA ALA A 27 -10.09 7.65 -11.96
C ALA A 27 -9.22 7.20 -10.77
N ALA A 28 -8.05 6.63 -11.07
CA ALA A 28 -7.08 6.23 -10.07
C ALA A 28 -6.65 7.44 -9.21
N LEU A 29 -6.62 7.27 -7.90
CA LEU A 29 -6.04 8.24 -6.99
C LEU A 29 -4.50 8.12 -6.99
N PRO A 30 -3.76 9.23 -6.86
CA PRO A 30 -2.31 9.17 -6.76
C PRO A 30 -1.88 8.57 -5.42
N LEU A 31 -0.83 7.74 -5.43
CA LEU A 31 -0.13 7.39 -4.21
C LEU A 31 0.70 8.60 -3.75
N HIS A 32 0.26 9.24 -2.67
CA HIS A 32 0.96 10.38 -2.09
C HIS A 32 1.81 9.94 -0.90
N ILE A 33 3.12 10.19 -1.01
CA ILE A 33 4.08 9.99 0.08
C ILE A 33 4.48 11.38 0.59
N PRO A 34 4.17 11.73 1.85
CA PRO A 34 4.52 13.04 2.40
C PRO A 34 6.02 13.29 2.37
N SER A 35 6.41 14.52 2.02
CA SER A 35 7.81 14.96 2.15
C SER A 35 8.21 14.96 3.61
N CYS A 36 9.45 14.56 3.90
CA CYS A 36 9.93 14.57 5.27
C CYS A 36 10.07 16.01 5.79
N HIS A 37 9.45 16.27 6.94
CA HIS A 37 9.42 17.59 7.59
C HIS A 37 10.68 17.88 8.41
N LEU A 38 11.56 16.88 8.60
CA LEU A 38 12.77 17.02 9.41
C LEU A 38 13.85 17.77 8.64
N ASN A 39 14.39 18.83 9.27
CA ASN A 39 15.53 19.60 8.80
C ASN A 39 16.55 19.76 9.96
N PRO A 40 17.81 19.29 9.83
CA PRO A 40 18.43 18.69 8.63
C PRO A 40 17.96 17.26 8.36
N PRO A 41 18.22 16.75 7.15
CA PRO A 41 17.84 15.39 6.82
C PRO A 41 18.47 14.35 7.77
N ARG A 42 17.67 13.47 8.39
CA ARG A 42 18.17 12.37 9.23
C ARG A 42 18.53 11.13 8.41
N ARG A 43 19.32 10.21 8.95
CA ARG A 43 19.64 8.91 8.31
C ARG A 43 18.45 8.02 7.89
N PHE A 44 17.21 8.42 8.18
CA PHE A 44 15.98 7.69 7.90
C PHE A 44 15.10 8.40 6.84
N HIS A 45 15.69 9.22 5.98
CA HIS A 45 14.99 9.69 4.76
C HIS A 45 14.84 8.55 3.75
N PHE A 46 14.04 8.80 2.71
CA PHE A 46 14.00 7.93 1.56
C PHE A 46 15.41 7.62 1.06
N PRO A 47 15.67 6.34 0.73
CA PRO A 47 16.98 5.86 0.33
C PRO A 47 17.42 6.51 -0.98
N SER A 48 18.73 6.47 -1.25
CA SER A 48 19.25 6.84 -2.57
C SER A 48 18.69 5.88 -3.64
N PRO A 49 18.47 6.32 -4.89
CA PRO A 49 18.05 5.44 -5.99
C PRO A 49 19.03 4.30 -6.33
N GLU A 50 20.22 4.28 -5.74
CA GLU A 50 21.24 3.25 -5.95
C GLU A 50 21.38 2.32 -4.73
N GLN A 51 20.65 2.59 -3.64
CA GLN A 51 20.74 1.81 -2.41
C GLN A 51 19.90 0.53 -2.53
N PRO A 52 20.51 -0.66 -2.36
CA PRO A 52 19.75 -1.91 -2.26
C PRO A 52 18.76 -1.86 -1.10
N LEU A 53 17.50 -2.14 -1.38
CA LEU A 53 16.44 -2.05 -0.38
C LEU A 53 15.30 -3.02 -0.69
N ARG A 54 14.82 -3.69 0.35
CA ARG A 54 13.54 -4.42 0.32
C ARG A 54 12.42 -3.49 0.76
N ILE A 55 11.38 -3.38 -0.04
CA ILE A 55 10.25 -2.49 0.20
C ILE A 55 9.01 -3.34 0.43
N GLN A 56 8.32 -3.08 1.53
CA GLN A 56 6.99 -3.61 1.82
C GLN A 56 6.01 -2.46 1.78
N ILE A 57 4.97 -2.56 0.94
CA ILE A 57 3.86 -1.63 0.92
C ILE A 57 2.55 -2.39 1.11
N GLU A 58 1.72 -1.91 2.02
CA GLU A 58 0.48 -2.59 2.40
C GLU A 58 -0.60 -1.62 2.87
N GLY A 59 -1.84 -2.08 2.86
CA GLY A 59 -2.97 -1.32 3.39
C GLY A 59 -4.33 -1.97 3.19
N PRO A 60 -5.39 -1.31 3.63
CA PRO A 60 -6.77 -1.75 3.42
C PRO A 60 -7.08 -1.90 1.92
N LEU A 61 -7.76 -2.98 1.55
CA LEU A 61 -8.09 -3.28 0.17
C LEU A 61 -8.86 -2.13 -0.49
N LEU A 62 -9.75 -1.45 0.25
CA LEU A 62 -10.51 -0.31 -0.26
C LEU A 62 -9.61 0.80 -0.82
N ALA A 63 -8.57 1.14 -0.06
CA ALA A 63 -7.62 2.18 -0.45
C ALA A 63 -6.83 1.73 -1.69
N LEU A 64 -6.40 0.48 -1.71
CA LEU A 64 -5.66 -0.10 -2.84
C LEU A 64 -6.50 -0.17 -4.11
N GLN A 65 -7.79 -0.51 -4.00
CA GLN A 65 -8.76 -0.49 -5.09
C GLN A 65 -8.93 0.91 -5.71
N ARG A 66 -8.84 1.97 -4.90
CA ARG A 66 -8.90 3.36 -5.40
C ARG A 66 -7.60 3.82 -6.04
N LEU A 67 -6.46 3.32 -5.57
CA LEU A 67 -5.17 3.55 -6.21
C LEU A 67 -5.06 2.80 -7.54
N LEU A 68 -5.66 1.60 -7.62
CA LEU A 68 -5.56 0.69 -8.76
C LEU A 68 -6.95 0.18 -9.19
N PRO A 69 -7.84 1.06 -9.72
CA PRO A 69 -9.22 0.71 -10.05
C PRO A 69 -9.37 -0.35 -11.14
N GLY A 70 -8.38 -0.46 -12.05
CA GLY A 70 -8.38 -1.46 -13.13
C GLY A 70 -7.83 -2.83 -12.75
N VAL A 71 -7.44 -3.04 -11.48
CA VAL A 71 -6.87 -4.31 -11.02
C VAL A 71 -7.96 -5.22 -10.49
N SER A 72 -7.93 -6.49 -10.90
CA SER A 72 -8.76 -7.52 -10.29
C SER A 72 -8.14 -7.99 -8.98
N TRP A 73 -8.88 -7.79 -7.89
CA TRP A 73 -8.50 -8.21 -6.53
C TRP A 73 -9.18 -9.51 -6.09
N HIS A 74 -9.79 -10.23 -7.04
CA HIS A 74 -10.17 -11.62 -6.81
C HIS A 74 -8.92 -12.41 -6.41
N VAL A 75 -9.08 -13.41 -5.55
CA VAL A 75 -7.95 -14.14 -4.95
C VAL A 75 -7.78 -15.51 -5.63
N PRO A 76 -7.22 -15.60 -6.84
CA PRO A 76 -6.82 -16.88 -7.41
C PRO A 76 -5.63 -17.47 -6.61
N HIS A 77 -5.37 -18.75 -6.81
CA HIS A 77 -4.24 -19.44 -6.18
C HIS A 77 -2.89 -19.21 -6.89
N SER A 78 -2.79 -18.27 -7.83
CA SER A 78 -1.57 -17.98 -8.59
C SER A 78 -0.76 -16.84 -7.97
N PHE A 79 0.56 -16.99 -7.91
CA PHE A 79 1.51 -15.93 -7.54
C PHE A 79 2.32 -15.48 -8.77
N PRO A 80 2.56 -14.18 -8.94
CA PRO A 80 1.98 -13.08 -8.17
C PRO A 80 0.51 -12.85 -8.54
N LEU A 81 -0.26 -12.29 -7.62
CA LEU A 81 -1.59 -11.76 -7.89
C LEU A 81 -1.50 -10.50 -8.75
N PRO A 82 -2.52 -10.18 -9.58
CA PRO A 82 -2.48 -9.00 -10.44
C PRO A 82 -2.20 -7.69 -9.69
N GLY A 83 -2.62 -7.59 -8.42
CA GLY A 83 -2.40 -6.41 -7.58
C GLY A 83 -0.98 -6.24 -7.07
N GLY A 84 -0.21 -7.31 -6.86
CA GLY A 84 1.15 -7.20 -6.32
C GLY A 84 2.10 -6.41 -7.22
N PRO A 85 2.33 -6.84 -8.48
CA PRO A 85 3.20 -6.12 -9.39
C PRO A 85 2.75 -4.69 -9.66
N ARG A 86 1.44 -4.43 -9.71
CA ARG A 86 0.89 -3.08 -9.93
C ARG A 86 1.09 -2.16 -8.73
N LEU A 87 0.93 -2.67 -7.52
CA LEU A 87 1.19 -1.92 -6.30
C LEU A 87 2.69 -1.67 -6.11
N ALA A 88 3.53 -2.65 -6.44
CA ALA A 88 4.98 -2.50 -6.42
C ALA A 88 5.45 -1.45 -7.44
N GLU A 89 4.91 -1.46 -8.66
CA GLU A 89 5.19 -0.45 -9.69
C GLU A 89 4.80 0.96 -9.24
N LEU A 90 3.61 1.12 -8.64
CA LEU A 90 3.12 2.39 -8.12
C LEU A 90 4.02 2.92 -7.00
N ALA A 91 4.38 2.06 -6.04
CA ALA A 91 5.27 2.41 -4.94
C ALA A 91 6.67 2.78 -5.44
N PHE A 92 7.21 2.00 -6.37
CA PHE A 92 8.51 2.25 -6.98
C PHE A 92 8.58 3.63 -7.63
N GLN A 93 7.59 3.98 -8.46
CA GLN A 93 7.53 5.28 -9.12
C GLN A 93 7.42 6.43 -8.11
N ALA A 94 6.65 6.23 -7.03
CA ALA A 94 6.50 7.24 -5.98
C ALA A 94 7.79 7.46 -5.16
N ILE A 95 8.56 6.39 -4.91
CA ILE A 95 9.81 6.45 -4.13
C ILE A 95 10.98 7.00 -4.97
N TYR A 96 11.15 6.49 -6.19
CA TYR A 96 12.34 6.76 -7.01
C TYR A 96 12.11 7.79 -8.11
N HIS A 97 10.88 8.29 -8.27
CA HIS A 97 10.50 9.29 -9.27
C HIS A 97 10.88 8.92 -10.71
N ARG A 98 10.86 7.63 -11.02
CA ARG A 98 11.15 7.09 -12.35
C ARG A 98 10.44 5.77 -12.60
N ASN A 99 10.35 5.41 -13.87
CA ASN A 99 9.87 4.09 -14.28
C ASN A 99 10.92 3.01 -14.03
N ILE A 100 10.44 1.77 -13.92
CA ILE A 100 11.27 0.57 -13.88
C ILE A 100 12.01 0.45 -15.20
N GLN A 101 13.30 0.17 -15.15
CA GLN A 101 14.18 0.00 -16.29
C GLN A 101 14.52 -1.48 -16.47
N PRO A 102 14.04 -2.14 -17.54
CA PRO A 102 14.27 -3.56 -17.77
C PRO A 102 15.75 -3.95 -17.92
N ASN A 103 16.61 -2.98 -18.26
CA ASN A 103 18.05 -3.15 -18.41
C ASN A 103 18.83 -3.04 -17.08
N ILE A 104 18.18 -2.67 -15.98
CA ILE A 104 18.77 -2.64 -14.64
C ILE A 104 18.38 -3.93 -13.92
N ALA A 105 19.35 -4.80 -13.69
CA ALA A 105 19.12 -6.03 -12.94
C ALA A 105 18.69 -5.70 -11.51
N GLY A 106 17.56 -6.26 -11.07
CA GLY A 106 17.05 -6.06 -9.72
C GLY A 106 16.28 -4.75 -9.51
N ASP A 107 15.96 -3.98 -10.56
CA ASP A 107 15.35 -2.65 -10.39
C ASP A 107 14.02 -2.68 -9.63
N MET A 108 13.18 -3.69 -9.88
CA MET A 108 12.02 -4.02 -9.06
C MET A 108 11.74 -5.53 -9.20
N VAL A 109 11.85 -6.28 -8.11
CA VAL A 109 11.60 -7.73 -8.11
C VAL A 109 10.58 -8.08 -7.03
N VAL A 110 9.36 -8.45 -7.43
CA VAL A 110 8.34 -8.92 -6.47
C VAL A 110 8.83 -10.19 -5.78
N ARG A 111 8.74 -10.21 -4.45
CA ARG A 111 9.20 -11.31 -3.59
C ARG A 111 8.07 -12.03 -2.90
N ASP A 112 7.09 -11.28 -2.41
CA ASP A 112 6.01 -11.85 -1.62
C ASP A 112 4.76 -10.98 -1.64
N GLU A 113 3.63 -11.56 -1.25
CA GLU A 113 2.33 -10.91 -1.17
C GLU A 113 1.62 -11.29 0.13
N TYR A 114 1.22 -10.28 0.91
CA TYR A 114 0.43 -10.45 2.11
C TYR A 114 -1.07 -10.32 1.82
N LYS A 115 -1.87 -11.21 2.41
CA LYS A 115 -3.33 -11.25 2.29
C LYS A 115 -3.95 -11.29 3.68
N GLY A 116 -4.60 -10.21 4.07
CA GLY A 116 -5.47 -10.17 5.24
C GLY A 116 -6.82 -10.79 4.87
N TRP A 117 -7.08 -11.99 5.39
CA TRP A 117 -8.30 -12.74 5.08
C TRP A 117 -9.43 -12.37 6.03
N LEU A 118 -10.60 -12.08 5.47
CA LEU A 118 -11.83 -11.82 6.22
C LEU A 118 -12.49 -13.16 6.58
N ILE A 119 -12.32 -13.61 7.83
CA ILE A 119 -12.80 -14.93 8.29
C ILE A 119 -14.33 -15.00 8.29
N GLU A 120 -14.97 -13.88 8.59
CA GLU A 120 -16.42 -13.68 8.70
C GLU A 120 -17.14 -13.83 7.36
N ALA A 121 -16.43 -13.69 6.25
CA ALA A 121 -16.99 -13.79 4.90
C ALA A 121 -17.16 -15.23 4.39
N ARG A 122 -16.71 -16.22 5.17
CA ARG A 122 -16.83 -17.63 4.79
C ARG A 122 -18.30 -18.03 4.54
N PRO A 123 -18.58 -18.82 3.48
CA PRO A 123 -17.63 -19.61 2.68
C PRO A 123 -16.95 -18.86 1.52
N LYS A 124 -17.23 -17.56 1.31
CA LYS A 124 -16.61 -16.80 0.22
C LYS A 124 -15.22 -16.32 0.66
N GLU A 125 -14.19 -16.73 -0.07
CA GLU A 125 -12.82 -16.28 0.17
C GLU A 125 -12.67 -14.80 -0.18
N MET A 126 -12.42 -13.97 0.83
CA MET A 126 -12.41 -12.51 0.72
C MET A 126 -11.23 -11.94 1.52
N ILE A 127 -10.58 -10.92 0.97
CA ILE A 127 -9.51 -10.18 1.64
C ILE A 127 -9.93 -8.74 1.88
N ASP A 128 -9.57 -8.18 3.02
CA ASP A 128 -9.83 -6.78 3.39
C ASP A 128 -8.54 -5.95 3.50
N TYR A 129 -7.39 -6.62 3.44
CA TYR A 129 -6.07 -6.02 3.52
C TYR A 129 -5.11 -6.75 2.57
N TYR A 130 -4.22 -6.00 1.94
CA TYR A 130 -3.25 -6.56 1.01
C TYR A 130 -1.91 -5.85 1.10
N GLY A 131 -0.83 -6.58 0.87
CA GLY A 131 0.52 -6.04 0.80
C GLY A 131 1.36 -6.73 -0.25
N VAL A 132 2.38 -6.03 -0.73
CA VAL A 132 3.41 -6.59 -1.60
C VAL A 132 4.80 -6.24 -1.06
N THR A 133 5.68 -7.22 -1.11
CA THR A 133 7.11 -7.06 -0.85
C THR A 133 7.87 -7.16 -2.15
N PHE A 134 8.72 -6.19 -2.44
CA PHE A 134 9.59 -6.21 -3.61
C PHE A 134 10.99 -5.69 -3.27
N ASP A 135 11.98 -6.17 -4.01
CA ASP A 135 13.36 -5.72 -3.89
C ASP A 135 13.69 -4.67 -4.95
N HIS A 136 14.51 -3.70 -4.57
CA HIS A 136 15.24 -2.81 -5.45
C HIS A 136 16.74 -3.03 -5.23
N LEU A 137 17.46 -3.46 -6.27
CA LEU A 137 18.91 -3.73 -6.29
C LEU A 137 19.45 -4.68 -5.21
N VAL A 138 18.57 -5.39 -4.49
CA VAL A 138 18.96 -6.37 -3.47
C VAL A 138 19.62 -7.58 -4.14
N PRO A 139 20.86 -7.94 -3.76
CA PRO A 139 21.52 -9.16 -4.25
C PRO A 139 20.69 -10.40 -3.93
N ALA A 140 20.67 -11.37 -4.84
CA ALA A 140 19.85 -12.58 -4.68
C ALA A 140 20.27 -13.46 -3.49
N ASP A 141 21.52 -13.33 -3.05
CA ASP A 141 22.12 -14.03 -1.91
C ASP A 141 22.07 -13.23 -0.60
N ASP A 142 21.56 -12.00 -0.62
CA ASP A 142 21.37 -11.22 0.60
C ASP A 142 20.17 -11.74 1.40
N THR A 143 20.48 -12.33 2.56
CA THR A 143 19.49 -12.91 3.46
C THR A 143 18.95 -11.92 4.49
N ASN A 144 19.55 -10.73 4.60
CA ASN A 144 19.17 -9.70 5.56
C ASN A 144 19.29 -8.29 4.95
N PRO A 145 18.53 -7.98 3.89
CA PRO A 145 18.54 -6.66 3.28
C PRO A 145 17.94 -5.62 4.24
N GLU A 146 18.31 -4.36 4.04
CA GLU A 146 17.61 -3.25 4.66
C GLU A 146 16.16 -3.20 4.17
N VAL A 147 15.22 -2.86 5.06
CA VAL A 147 13.78 -2.88 4.77
C VAL A 147 13.15 -1.50 4.98
N LEU A 148 12.40 -1.03 3.99
CA LEU A 148 11.46 0.08 4.10
C LEU A 148 10.03 -0.47 4.14
N GLN A 149 9.28 -0.13 5.18
CA GLN A 149 7.87 -0.46 5.28
C GLN A 149 7.01 0.80 5.09
N ILE A 150 6.01 0.70 4.21
CA ILE A 150 5.04 1.75 3.89
C ILE A 150 3.64 1.21 4.21
N ASN A 151 2.96 1.83 5.15
CA ASN A 151 1.58 1.49 5.50
C ASN A 151 0.64 2.56 4.95
N ILE A 152 -0.33 2.16 4.11
CA ILE A 152 -1.39 3.01 3.60
C ILE A 152 -2.51 3.04 4.63
N ILE A 153 -2.90 4.25 5.03
CA ILE A 153 -3.96 4.48 6.01
C ILE A 153 -5.18 5.05 5.29
N GLU A 154 -6.33 4.41 5.48
CA GLU A 154 -7.61 4.96 5.06
C GLU A 154 -8.07 6.00 6.08
N ILE A 155 -8.49 7.18 5.61
CA ILE A 155 -8.93 8.30 6.47
C ILE A 155 -10.39 8.69 6.26
N GLU A 156 -11.06 8.12 5.25
CA GLU A 156 -12.40 8.55 4.87
C GLU A 156 -13.48 8.01 5.81
N ASP A 157 -13.31 6.79 6.32
CA ASP A 157 -14.32 6.14 7.18
C ASP A 157 -14.52 6.87 8.51
N ASP A 158 -13.45 7.38 9.11
CA ASP A 158 -13.48 8.00 10.43
C ASP A 158 -12.97 9.45 10.47
N ALA A 159 -12.87 10.10 9.30
CA ALA A 159 -12.28 11.43 9.14
C ALA A 159 -10.88 11.54 9.78
N GLY A 160 -10.05 10.52 9.59
CA GLY A 160 -8.65 10.48 10.03
C GLY A 160 -8.46 10.35 11.54
N VAL A 161 -9.48 9.96 12.30
CA VAL A 161 -9.39 9.77 13.76
C VAL A 161 -8.34 8.70 14.09
N TYR A 162 -8.39 7.56 13.42
CA TYR A 162 -7.41 6.48 13.58
C TYR A 162 -6.01 6.96 13.22
N ALA A 163 -5.88 7.62 12.07
CA ALA A 163 -4.60 8.11 11.58
C ALA A 163 -3.96 9.09 12.58
N ASN A 164 -4.74 10.04 13.10
CA ASN A 164 -4.28 11.02 14.10
C ASN A 164 -4.00 10.43 15.49
N LYS A 165 -4.63 9.29 15.83
CA LYS A 165 -4.40 8.61 17.12
C LYS A 165 -3.07 7.87 17.15
N TYR A 166 -2.66 7.27 16.04
CA TYR A 166 -1.49 6.38 15.99
C TYR A 166 -0.30 6.95 15.22
N ASN A 167 -0.47 8.07 14.52
CA ASN A 167 0.61 8.75 13.83
C ASN A 167 1.12 9.95 14.65
N PRO A 168 2.43 10.15 14.80
CA PRO A 168 2.98 11.37 15.42
C PRO A 168 2.70 12.66 14.64
N PHE A 169 2.19 12.57 13.41
CA PHE A 169 1.83 13.72 12.57
C PHE A 169 0.31 13.93 12.52
N VAL A 170 -0.11 15.18 12.64
CA VAL A 170 -1.51 15.56 12.45
C VAL A 170 -1.84 15.49 10.96
N ILE A 171 -2.78 14.62 10.61
CA ILE A 171 -3.35 14.48 9.27
C ILE A 171 -4.65 15.29 9.25
N ASP A 172 -4.70 16.34 8.43
CA ASP A 172 -5.97 17.01 8.09
C ASP A 172 -6.63 16.24 6.94
N PRO A 173 -7.76 15.55 7.16
CA PRO A 173 -8.43 14.81 6.09
C PRO A 173 -8.80 15.68 4.89
N LYS A 174 -9.02 16.99 5.09
CA LYS A 174 -9.33 17.93 4.00
C LYS A 174 -8.18 18.08 3.00
N GLU A 175 -6.95 17.77 3.41
CA GLU A 175 -5.81 17.79 2.50
C GLU A 175 -5.83 16.65 1.50
N TYR A 176 -6.52 15.54 1.81
CA TYR A 176 -6.48 14.28 1.07
C TYR A 176 -7.84 13.88 0.49
N ILE A 177 -8.95 14.21 1.15
CA ILE A 177 -10.31 13.90 0.69
C ILE A 177 -10.66 14.73 -0.55
N GLY A 178 -11.04 14.06 -1.64
CA GLY A 178 -11.59 14.69 -2.84
C GLY A 178 -10.58 15.41 -3.74
N LYS A 179 -9.28 15.39 -3.41
CA LYS A 179 -8.25 15.91 -4.31
C LYS A 179 -7.93 14.89 -5.40
N LYS A 180 -8.54 15.06 -6.57
CA LYS A 180 -7.96 14.57 -7.82
C LYS A 180 -6.55 15.17 -7.93
N GLY A 181 -5.54 14.33 -8.14
CA GLY A 181 -4.12 14.71 -8.10
C GLY A 181 -3.83 16.03 -8.81
N GLY A 182 -3.03 16.87 -8.14
CA GLY A 182 -2.32 17.97 -8.80
C GLY A 182 -1.09 17.46 -9.50
#